data_AF-Q68G58-F1
#
_entry.id   AF-Q68G58-F1
#
_cell.length_a   1.000
_cell.length_b   1.000
_cell.length_c   1.000
_cell.angle_alpha   90.00
_cell.angle_beta   90.00
_cell.angle_gamma   90.00
#
_symmetry.space_group_name_H-M   'P 1'
#
loop_
_entity.id
_entity.type
_entity.pdbx_description
1 polymer ?
#
loop_
_entity_poly.entity_id
_entity_poly.type
_entity_poly.pdbx_seq_one_letter_code
_entity_poly.pdbx_strand_id
1 'polypeptide(L)'
;MLRVVSWNINGIRSPLQGLACQEPSSCPTALRRVLDELDADIVCLQETKVTRDVLTEPLAIVEGYNSYFSFSRSRSGYSGVATFCKDSATPVAAEEGLSGVFATLNGDIGCYGNMDEFTQEELRVLDSEGRALLTQHKIRTLEGKEKTLTLINVYCPHADPGKPERLTFKMRFYRLLQMRAEALLAAGSHVIILGDLNTAHRPIDHCDASSLECFEEDPGRKWMDGLLSNPGDEAGPHIGLFMDSYRYLHPKQQRAFTCWSVVSGARHLNYGSRLDYVLGDRALVIDTFQASFLLPEVMGSDHCPVGAVLNVSCVPAKQCPALCTRFLPEFAGTQLKILRFLVPLEQEPVREQQVLQPSHQIQAQRQPRKACMHSTRLRKSQGGPKRKQKNLMSYFQPSSSLSQTSGVELPTLPLVGPLTTPKTAEEVATATVLEEKNKVPESKDEKGERTAFWKSMLSGPSPMPLCGGHREPCVMRTVKKTGPNFGRQFYMCARPRGPPSDPSSRCNFFLWSRPS
;
A
#
# COMPACT_ATOMS: atom_id res chain seq x y z
N MET A 1 -22.58 4.15 18.10
CA MET A 1 -22.39 3.45 16.83
C MET A 1 -20.91 3.19 16.69
N LEU A 2 -20.54 2.08 16.04
CA LEU A 2 -19.16 1.71 15.74
C LEU A 2 -18.98 1.82 14.23
N ARG A 3 -18.03 2.65 13.77
CA ARG A 3 -17.68 2.78 12.35
C ARG A 3 -16.35 2.11 12.07
N VAL A 4 -16.36 1.16 11.14
CA VAL A 4 -15.18 0.42 10.68
C VAL A 4 -14.92 0.73 9.21
N VAL A 5 -13.65 0.93 8.85
CA VAL A 5 -13.21 1.22 7.49
C VAL A 5 -12.06 0.29 7.11
N SER A 6 -12.06 -0.19 5.86
CA SER A 6 -10.97 -0.93 5.25
C SER A 6 -10.46 -0.21 4.00
N TRP A 7 -9.15 -0.21 3.76
CA TRP A 7 -8.56 0.39 2.56
C TRP A 7 -7.22 -0.25 2.18
N ASN A 8 -7.12 -0.85 1.00
CA ASN A 8 -5.82 -1.09 0.38
C ASN A 8 -5.20 0.27 -0.01
N ILE A 9 -4.18 0.69 0.73
CA ILE A 9 -3.56 2.02 0.58
C ILE A 9 -2.42 2.04 -0.45
N ASN A 10 -2.04 0.89 -1.01
CA ASN A 10 -0.97 0.76 -2.02
C ASN A 10 0.35 1.47 -1.57
N GLY A 11 0.74 1.24 -0.33
CA GLY A 11 1.91 1.84 0.32
C GLY A 11 1.58 3.07 1.16
N ILE A 12 1.63 2.95 2.48
CA ILE A 12 1.29 4.02 3.46
C ILE A 12 2.23 5.25 3.40
N ARG A 13 3.37 5.11 2.71
CA ARG A 13 4.37 6.18 2.47
C ARG A 13 4.22 6.87 1.12
N SER A 14 3.33 6.38 0.25
CA SER A 14 3.03 7.02 -1.03
C SER A 14 2.45 8.42 -0.77
N PRO A 15 2.76 9.44 -1.60
CA PRO A 15 2.12 10.74 -1.47
C PRO A 15 0.63 10.59 -1.78
N LEU A 16 -0.22 10.73 -0.77
CA LEU A 16 -1.67 10.53 -0.86
C LEU A 16 -2.33 11.71 -1.56
N GLN A 17 -2.25 11.71 -2.89
CA GLN A 17 -2.82 12.74 -3.75
C GLN A 17 -4.35 12.76 -3.63
N GLY A 18 -4.92 13.91 -3.28
CA GLY A 18 -6.36 14.20 -3.39
C GLY A 18 -7.14 14.25 -2.08
N LEU A 19 -6.57 13.78 -0.96
CA LEU A 19 -6.94 14.28 0.36
C LEU A 19 -6.40 15.72 0.51
N ALA A 20 -6.87 16.51 1.48
CA ALA A 20 -6.56 17.96 1.56
C ALA A 20 -5.07 18.29 1.86
N CYS A 21 -4.20 17.28 1.89
CA CYS A 21 -2.79 17.35 2.17
C CYS A 21 -1.95 17.42 0.88
N GLN A 22 -1.51 18.62 0.50
CA GLN A 22 -0.37 18.80 -0.42
C GLN A 22 0.99 18.61 0.27
N GLU A 23 0.98 18.08 1.51
CA GLU A 23 2.18 17.85 2.31
C GLU A 23 2.97 16.64 1.81
N PRO A 24 4.31 16.69 1.82
CA PRO A 24 5.13 15.50 1.58
C PRO A 24 4.79 14.38 2.55
N SER A 25 4.86 13.11 2.13
CA SER A 25 4.61 11.95 3.00
C SER A 25 5.62 11.78 4.16
N SER A 26 6.64 12.64 4.22
CA SER A 26 7.51 12.82 5.39
C SER A 26 6.90 13.69 6.50
N CYS A 27 5.76 14.34 6.29
CA CYS A 27 5.09 15.14 7.30
C CYS A 27 4.49 14.24 8.40
N PRO A 28 4.87 14.40 9.68
CA PRO A 28 4.38 13.54 10.76
C PRO A 28 2.86 13.52 10.95
N THR A 29 2.14 14.52 10.41
CA THR A 29 0.68 14.63 10.52
C THR A 29 -0.08 14.08 9.32
N ALA A 30 0.60 13.64 8.26
CA ALA A 30 -0.05 13.18 7.03
C ALA A 30 -0.98 11.99 7.28
N LEU A 31 -0.48 10.94 7.93
CA LEU A 31 -1.28 9.75 8.26
C LEU A 31 -2.41 10.06 9.24
N ARG A 32 -2.19 10.96 10.22
CA ARG A 32 -3.22 11.39 11.17
C ARG A 32 -4.41 12.00 10.44
N ARG A 33 -4.16 12.96 9.54
CA ARG A 33 -5.21 13.62 8.74
C ARG A 33 -5.99 12.63 7.89
N VAL A 34 -5.32 11.63 7.30
CA VAL A 34 -5.97 10.56 6.54
C VAL A 34 -6.92 9.74 7.41
N LEU A 35 -6.49 9.35 8.61
CA LEU A 35 -7.33 8.61 9.57
C LEU A 35 -8.49 9.47 10.10
N ASP A 36 -8.26 10.76 10.32
CA ASP A 36 -9.28 11.73 10.72
C ASP A 36 -10.32 11.96 9.59
N GLU A 37 -9.88 12.10 8.33
CA GLU A 37 -10.74 12.30 7.15
C GLU A 37 -11.59 11.06 6.82
N LEU A 38 -11.13 9.84 7.13
CA LEU A 38 -11.95 8.61 7.02
C LEU A 38 -13.04 8.52 8.11
N ASP A 39 -12.88 9.27 9.21
CA ASP A 39 -13.69 9.30 10.42
C ASP A 39 -14.25 7.93 10.84
N ALA A 40 -13.37 7.03 11.31
CA ALA A 40 -13.77 5.72 11.79
C ALA A 40 -13.17 5.41 13.17
N ASP A 41 -13.85 4.58 13.96
CA ASP A 41 -13.31 4.10 15.23
C ASP A 41 -12.18 3.09 15.01
N ILE A 42 -12.28 2.30 13.93
CA ILE A 42 -11.28 1.32 13.52
C ILE A 42 -11.02 1.45 12.02
N VAL A 43 -9.76 1.67 11.64
CA VAL A 43 -9.29 1.72 10.25
C VAL A 43 -8.30 0.58 9.99
N CYS A 44 -8.66 -0.30 9.07
CA CYS A 44 -7.84 -1.42 8.60
C CYS A 44 -7.20 -1.07 7.25
N LEU A 45 -5.88 -0.90 7.23
CA LEU A 45 -5.10 -0.66 6.01
C LEU A 45 -4.48 -1.96 5.49
N GLN A 46 -4.54 -2.15 4.18
CA GLN A 46 -3.90 -3.24 3.45
C GLN A 46 -2.78 -2.72 2.53
N GLU A 47 -1.85 -3.61 2.17
CA GLU A 47 -0.70 -3.33 1.32
C GLU A 47 0.13 -2.12 1.78
N THR A 48 0.47 -2.09 3.08
CA THR A 48 1.14 -0.93 3.71
C THR A 48 2.55 -0.67 3.16
N LYS A 49 3.22 -1.68 2.58
CA LYS A 49 4.61 -1.63 2.05
C LYS A 49 5.62 -1.09 3.06
N VAL A 50 5.39 -1.44 4.32
CA VAL A 50 6.28 -1.17 5.44
C VAL A 50 6.61 -2.49 6.12
N THR A 51 7.91 -2.69 6.36
CA THR A 51 8.45 -3.76 7.19
C THR A 51 9.08 -3.12 8.43
N ARG A 52 9.28 -3.91 9.50
CA ARG A 52 9.67 -3.38 10.82
C ARG A 52 10.97 -2.56 10.81
N ASP A 53 11.90 -2.89 9.92
CA ASP A 53 13.17 -2.19 9.68
C ASP A 53 13.03 -0.79 9.07
N VAL A 54 11.90 -0.49 8.41
CA VAL A 54 11.63 0.81 7.76
C VAL A 54 10.40 1.54 8.32
N LEU A 55 9.83 1.03 9.41
CA LEU A 55 8.74 1.67 10.14
C LEU A 55 9.30 2.87 10.93
N THR A 56 8.66 4.03 10.77
CA THR A 56 9.04 5.25 11.48
C THR A 56 8.02 5.57 12.58
N GLU A 57 8.47 6.26 13.64
CA GLU A 57 7.62 6.64 14.78
C GLU A 57 6.31 7.35 14.35
N PRO A 58 6.29 8.31 13.39
CA PRO A 58 5.02 8.94 12.97
C PRO A 58 4.06 8.05 12.18
N LEU A 59 4.53 6.91 11.65
CA LEU A 59 3.66 5.90 11.02
C LEU A 59 3.17 4.86 12.03
N ALA A 60 3.94 4.66 13.10
CA ALA A 60 3.67 3.67 14.14
C ALA A 60 2.85 4.23 15.31
N ILE A 61 3.02 5.51 15.65
CA ILE A 61 2.40 6.16 16.80
C ILE A 61 1.70 7.41 16.28
N VAL A 62 0.41 7.26 15.98
CA VAL A 62 -0.45 8.37 15.54
C VAL A 62 -1.26 8.83 16.74
N GLU A 63 -1.22 10.14 17.02
CA GLU A 63 -1.96 10.74 18.14
C GLU A 63 -3.47 10.43 18.04
N GLY A 64 -4.06 9.92 19.14
CA GLY A 64 -5.47 9.51 19.23
C GLY A 64 -5.76 8.08 18.76
N TYR A 65 -4.76 7.37 18.22
CA TYR A 65 -4.91 6.00 17.70
C TYR A 65 -3.89 5.03 18.32
N ASN A 66 -4.35 3.85 18.69
CA ASN A 66 -3.54 2.68 18.99
C ASN A 66 -3.41 1.85 17.72
N SER A 67 -2.19 1.54 17.28
CA SER A 67 -1.99 0.79 16.04
C SER A 67 -1.34 -0.57 16.27
N TYR A 68 -1.67 -1.49 15.37
CA TYR A 68 -1.23 -2.88 15.34
C TYR A 68 -0.82 -3.18 13.90
N PHE A 69 0.25 -3.93 13.70
CA PHE A 69 0.82 -4.19 12.38
C PHE A 69 1.16 -5.67 12.23
N SER A 70 0.99 -6.18 11.00
CA SER A 70 1.61 -7.43 10.55
C SER A 70 2.58 -7.11 9.41
N PHE A 71 3.79 -7.64 9.49
CA PHE A 71 4.90 -7.29 8.59
C PHE A 71 5.31 -8.47 7.72
N SER A 72 5.55 -8.19 6.43
CA SER A 72 6.25 -9.11 5.53
C SER A 72 7.64 -9.42 6.08
N ARG A 73 7.93 -10.71 6.33
CA ARG A 73 9.23 -11.19 6.83
C ARG A 73 10.22 -11.51 5.70
N SER A 74 9.72 -11.78 4.50
CA SER A 74 10.53 -12.26 3.37
C SER A 74 10.98 -11.16 2.41
N ARG A 75 10.27 -10.02 2.36
CA ARG A 75 10.52 -8.93 1.39
C ARG A 75 10.20 -7.57 2.00
N SER A 76 11.19 -6.67 2.03
CA SER A 76 10.98 -5.26 2.37
C SER A 76 10.14 -4.55 1.30
N GLY A 77 9.28 -3.61 1.71
CA GLY A 77 8.42 -2.84 0.79
C GLY A 77 7.30 -3.65 0.11
N TYR A 78 6.98 -4.84 0.61
CA TYR A 78 5.99 -5.76 0.05
C TYR A 78 4.89 -6.08 1.07
N SER A 79 3.63 -6.19 0.61
CA SER A 79 2.50 -6.62 1.44
C SER A 79 2.35 -5.74 2.71
N GLY A 80 2.00 -6.34 3.85
CA GLY A 80 1.82 -5.68 5.14
C GLY A 80 0.37 -5.21 5.34
N VAL A 81 -0.15 -5.41 6.54
CA VAL A 81 -1.45 -4.90 6.99
C VAL A 81 -1.31 -4.16 8.32
N ALA A 82 -2.13 -3.15 8.55
CA ALA A 82 -2.14 -2.39 9.79
C ALA A 82 -3.57 -2.05 10.23
N THR A 83 -3.85 -2.09 11.53
CA THR A 83 -5.14 -1.72 12.10
C THR A 83 -4.93 -0.60 13.11
N PHE A 84 -5.60 0.53 12.90
CA PHE A 84 -5.59 1.71 13.76
C PHE A 84 -6.94 1.79 14.48
N CYS A 85 -6.93 1.81 15.81
CA CYS A 85 -8.12 1.95 16.63
C CYS A 85 -8.06 3.27 17.39
N LYS A 86 -9.10 4.10 17.33
CA LYS A 86 -9.27 5.24 18.25
C LYS A 86 -9.24 4.71 19.69
N ASP A 87 -8.83 5.53 20.68
CA ASP A 87 -8.81 5.11 22.09
C ASP A 87 -10.18 4.55 22.58
N SER A 88 -11.29 5.05 22.03
CA SER A 88 -12.67 4.56 22.23
C SER A 88 -12.91 3.11 21.81
N ALA A 89 -12.07 2.57 20.93
CA ALA A 89 -12.14 1.21 20.37
C ALA A 89 -10.84 0.42 20.63
N THR A 90 -10.18 0.66 21.76
CA THR A 90 -8.97 -0.09 22.14
C THR A 90 -9.31 -1.59 22.29
N PRO A 91 -8.67 -2.49 21.51
CA PRO A 91 -8.96 -3.92 21.55
C PRO A 91 -8.49 -4.58 22.85
N VAL A 92 -9.15 -5.69 23.24
CA VAL A 92 -8.75 -6.53 24.38
C VAL A 92 -7.61 -7.49 24.06
N ALA A 93 -7.48 -7.90 22.80
CA ALA A 93 -6.43 -8.79 22.30
C ALA A 93 -6.13 -8.46 20.82
N ALA A 94 -4.91 -8.71 20.37
CA ALA A 94 -4.50 -8.49 18.99
C ALA A 94 -3.41 -9.49 18.61
N GLU A 95 -3.50 -10.07 17.41
CA GLU A 95 -2.67 -11.20 16.99
C GLU A 95 -2.26 -11.07 15.51
N GLU A 96 -1.01 -11.42 15.21
CA GLU A 96 -0.47 -11.46 13.85
C GLU A 96 -0.62 -12.86 13.23
N GLY A 97 -1.10 -12.92 11.99
CA GLY A 97 -1.29 -14.17 11.24
C GLY A 97 -2.61 -14.87 11.55
N LEU A 98 -2.94 -15.87 10.72
CA LEU A 98 -4.16 -16.68 10.85
C LEU A 98 -3.92 -17.98 11.62
N SER A 99 -2.69 -18.49 11.64
CA SER A 99 -2.34 -19.81 12.18
C SER A 99 -1.85 -19.82 13.64
N GLY A 100 -1.55 -18.64 14.20
CA GLY A 100 -0.93 -18.52 15.52
C GLY A 100 0.58 -18.81 15.55
N VAL A 101 1.22 -19.07 14.41
CA VAL A 101 2.65 -19.44 14.37
C VAL A 101 3.60 -18.27 14.71
N PHE A 102 3.11 -17.03 14.64
CA PHE A 102 3.81 -15.83 15.12
C PHE A 102 3.16 -15.20 16.36
N ALA A 103 2.22 -15.90 16.99
CA ALA A 103 1.54 -15.47 18.20
C ALA A 103 2.55 -15.30 19.36
N THR A 104 2.35 -14.29 20.19
CA THR A 104 3.24 -13.96 21.32
C THR A 104 2.52 -14.26 22.62
N LEU A 105 3.02 -15.27 23.36
CA LEU A 105 2.47 -15.92 24.58
C LEU A 105 1.57 -15.10 25.54
N ASN A 106 1.64 -13.77 25.55
CA ASN A 106 0.78 -12.87 26.32
C ASN A 106 -0.10 -11.99 25.40
N GLY A 107 -1.41 -12.30 25.31
CA GLY A 107 -2.43 -11.40 24.73
C GLY A 107 -2.92 -11.75 23.32
N ASP A 108 -2.60 -12.94 22.83
CA ASP A 108 -3.13 -13.50 21.58
C ASP A 108 -4.63 -13.81 21.66
N ILE A 109 -5.27 -14.00 20.51
CA ILE A 109 -6.72 -14.23 20.38
C ILE A 109 -7.04 -15.74 20.39
N GLY A 110 -6.17 -16.56 19.81
CA GLY A 110 -6.36 -18.01 19.73
C GLY A 110 -7.57 -18.42 18.90
N CYS A 111 -8.23 -19.52 19.28
CA CYS A 111 -9.35 -20.13 18.52
C CYS A 111 -8.96 -20.44 17.07
N TYR A 112 -7.90 -21.22 16.88
CA TYR A 112 -7.32 -21.50 15.55
C TYR A 112 -8.20 -22.38 14.66
N GLY A 113 -8.92 -23.35 15.25
CA GLY A 113 -9.61 -24.42 14.51
C GLY A 113 -8.74 -25.67 14.37
N ASN A 114 -9.25 -26.68 13.66
CA ASN A 114 -8.45 -27.85 13.29
C ASN A 114 -7.49 -27.43 12.17
N MET A 115 -6.17 -27.63 12.34
CA MET A 115 -5.15 -27.28 11.35
C MET A 115 -4.43 -28.50 10.75
N ASP A 116 -4.96 -29.70 10.94
CA ASP A 116 -4.33 -30.98 10.56
C ASP A 116 -4.09 -31.11 9.04
N GLU A 117 -4.85 -30.36 8.21
CA GLU A 117 -4.66 -30.30 6.77
C GLU A 117 -3.48 -29.42 6.31
N PHE A 118 -2.79 -28.72 7.22
CA PHE A 118 -1.61 -27.90 6.92
C PHE A 118 -0.36 -28.44 7.60
N THR A 119 0.79 -28.34 6.92
CA THR A 119 2.07 -28.57 7.58
C THR A 119 2.52 -27.33 8.35
N GLN A 120 3.29 -27.49 9.43
CA GLN A 120 3.84 -26.37 10.20
C GLN A 120 4.65 -25.39 9.33
N GLU A 121 5.31 -25.88 8.28
CA GLU A 121 6.07 -25.05 7.34
C GLU A 121 5.15 -24.29 6.37
N GLU A 122 4.07 -24.92 5.90
CA GLU A 122 3.05 -24.24 5.11
C GLU A 122 2.38 -23.10 5.90
N LEU A 123 2.05 -23.32 7.18
CA LEU A 123 1.50 -22.28 8.06
C LEU A 123 2.47 -21.10 8.23
N ARG A 124 3.77 -21.37 8.46
CA ARG A 124 4.81 -20.31 8.48
C ARG A 124 4.82 -19.53 7.17
N VAL A 125 4.83 -20.22 6.04
CA VAL A 125 4.92 -19.59 4.71
C VAL A 125 3.68 -18.72 4.42
N LEU A 126 2.48 -19.19 4.74
CA LEU A 126 1.21 -18.45 4.57
C LEU A 126 1.19 -17.15 5.38
N ASP A 127 1.55 -17.18 6.67
CA ASP A 127 1.53 -15.98 7.53
C ASP A 127 2.77 -15.08 7.31
N SER A 128 3.89 -15.60 6.79
CA SER A 128 5.15 -14.85 6.65
C SER A 128 5.09 -13.62 5.73
N GLU A 129 4.10 -13.56 4.82
CA GLU A 129 3.89 -12.42 3.93
C GLU A 129 3.22 -11.22 4.60
N GLY A 130 2.89 -11.28 5.90
CA GLY A 130 2.33 -10.15 6.64
C GLY A 130 0.94 -9.75 6.16
N ARG A 131 0.06 -10.73 5.97
CA ARG A 131 -1.22 -10.61 5.25
C ARG A 131 -2.46 -10.59 6.13
N ALA A 132 -2.33 -10.88 7.41
CA ALA A 132 -3.45 -11.00 8.32
C ALA A 132 -3.11 -10.43 9.70
N LEU A 133 -4.05 -9.66 10.24
CA LEU A 133 -3.94 -9.04 11.55
C LEU A 133 -5.32 -9.05 12.20
N LEU A 134 -5.41 -9.68 13.37
CA LEU A 134 -6.65 -9.81 14.10
C LEU A 134 -6.66 -8.81 15.26
N THR A 135 -7.80 -8.16 15.49
CA THR A 135 -8.04 -7.37 16.70
C THR A 135 -9.39 -7.77 17.30
N GLN A 136 -9.40 -8.09 18.58
CA GLN A 136 -10.60 -8.50 19.30
C GLN A 136 -11.06 -7.38 20.22
N HIS A 137 -12.35 -7.08 20.14
CA HIS A 137 -13.01 -5.95 20.78
C HIS A 137 -14.15 -6.43 21.68
N LYS A 138 -14.50 -5.63 22.68
CA LYS A 138 -15.78 -5.77 23.40
C LYS A 138 -16.76 -4.74 22.86
N ILE A 139 -17.93 -5.20 22.48
CA ILE A 139 -19.04 -4.36 21.99
C ILE A 139 -20.25 -4.54 22.90
N ARG A 140 -20.98 -3.44 23.12
CA ARG A 140 -22.27 -3.46 23.80
C ARG A 140 -23.38 -3.25 22.78
N THR A 141 -24.30 -4.20 22.74
CA THR A 141 -25.51 -4.19 21.91
C THR A 141 -26.55 -3.21 22.44
N LEU A 142 -27.58 -2.90 21.65
CA LEU A 142 -28.73 -2.08 22.09
C LEU A 142 -29.43 -2.65 23.34
N GLU A 143 -29.45 -3.97 23.50
CA GLU A 143 -30.00 -4.67 24.67
C GLU A 143 -29.12 -4.54 25.92
N GLY A 144 -28.00 -3.81 25.86
CA GLY A 144 -27.03 -3.68 26.95
C GLY A 144 -26.11 -4.89 27.13
N LYS A 145 -26.33 -5.99 26.39
CA LYS A 145 -25.48 -7.19 26.45
C LYS A 145 -24.11 -6.90 25.83
N GLU A 146 -23.05 -7.25 26.55
CA GLU A 146 -21.68 -7.23 26.04
C GLU A 146 -21.35 -8.51 25.27
N LYS A 147 -20.77 -8.36 24.09
CA LYS A 147 -20.32 -9.46 23.23
C LYS A 147 -18.87 -9.23 22.78
N THR A 148 -18.22 -10.29 22.35
CA THR A 148 -16.90 -10.23 21.72
C THR A 148 -17.07 -10.02 20.21
N LEU A 149 -16.25 -9.15 19.61
CA LEU A 149 -16.18 -8.91 18.17
C LEU A 149 -14.73 -9.01 17.71
N THR A 150 -14.40 -9.95 16.82
CA THR A 150 -13.06 -10.07 16.22
C THR A 150 -13.08 -9.50 14.81
N LEU A 151 -12.24 -8.51 14.53
CA LEU A 151 -11.95 -8.00 13.19
C LEU A 151 -10.71 -8.71 12.65
N ILE A 152 -10.82 -9.33 11.48
CA ILE A 152 -9.73 -9.96 10.74
C ILE A 152 -9.40 -9.06 9.54
N ASN A 153 -8.37 -8.23 9.69
CA ASN A 153 -7.83 -7.38 8.62
C ASN A 153 -6.99 -8.25 7.68
N VAL A 154 -7.38 -8.38 6.42
CA VAL A 154 -6.72 -9.26 5.44
C VAL A 154 -6.29 -8.56 4.15
N TYR A 155 -5.10 -8.92 3.67
CA TYR A 155 -4.64 -8.63 2.31
C TYR A 155 -4.41 -9.96 1.59
N CYS A 156 -5.45 -10.48 0.93
CA CYS A 156 -5.40 -11.80 0.33
C CYS A 156 -4.42 -11.85 -0.87
N PRO A 157 -3.80 -13.01 -1.16
CA PRO A 157 -2.80 -13.09 -2.23
C PRO A 157 -3.40 -12.89 -3.62
N HIS A 158 -2.75 -12.08 -4.44
CA HIS A 158 -3.02 -12.02 -5.87
C HIS A 158 -2.44 -13.26 -6.60
N ALA A 159 -3.22 -13.82 -7.53
CA ALA A 159 -2.81 -14.93 -8.40
C ALA A 159 -2.41 -14.41 -9.78
N ASP A 160 -1.10 -14.29 -10.03
CA ASP A 160 -0.53 -13.92 -11.33
C ASP A 160 -0.66 -15.10 -12.32
N PRO A 161 -1.32 -14.96 -13.49
CA PRO A 161 -1.46 -16.04 -14.47
C PRO A 161 -0.12 -16.60 -14.99
N GLY A 162 0.99 -15.88 -14.82
CA GLY A 162 2.34 -16.39 -15.12
C GLY A 162 2.96 -17.27 -14.04
N LYS A 163 2.25 -17.49 -12.91
CA LYS A 163 2.76 -18.11 -11.68
C LYS A 163 1.68 -18.99 -11.01
N PRO A 164 1.48 -20.24 -11.48
CA PRO A 164 0.44 -21.12 -10.94
C PRO A 164 0.61 -21.40 -9.44
N GLU A 165 1.83 -21.35 -8.91
CA GLU A 165 2.11 -21.49 -7.48
C GLU A 165 1.44 -20.40 -6.62
N ARG A 166 1.20 -19.20 -7.19
CA ARG A 166 0.47 -18.13 -6.51
C ARG A 166 -1.04 -18.37 -6.46
N LEU A 167 -1.61 -19.10 -7.42
CA LEU A 167 -3.00 -19.54 -7.33
C LEU A 167 -3.16 -20.56 -6.21
N THR A 168 -2.27 -21.55 -6.13
CA THR A 168 -2.25 -22.52 -5.01
C THR A 168 -2.11 -21.82 -3.66
N PHE A 169 -1.15 -20.90 -3.54
CA PHE A 169 -0.96 -20.10 -2.32
C PHE A 169 -2.20 -19.25 -1.95
N LYS A 170 -2.86 -18.62 -2.94
CA LYS A 170 -4.12 -17.88 -2.74
C LYS A 170 -5.22 -18.78 -2.16
N MET A 171 -5.41 -19.97 -2.72
CA MET A 171 -6.45 -20.89 -2.27
C MET A 171 -6.16 -21.51 -0.89
N ARG A 172 -4.90 -21.82 -0.58
CA ARG A 172 -4.50 -22.28 0.77
C ARG A 172 -4.65 -21.17 1.82
N PHE A 173 -4.36 -19.92 1.47
CA PHE A 173 -4.62 -18.77 2.33
C PHE A 173 -6.12 -18.56 2.61
N TYR A 174 -6.98 -18.68 1.59
CA TYR A 174 -8.43 -18.63 1.76
C TYR A 174 -8.97 -19.72 2.67
N ARG A 175 -8.47 -20.95 2.51
CA ARG A 175 -8.85 -22.08 3.37
C ARG A 175 -8.48 -21.83 4.83
N LEU A 176 -7.25 -21.38 5.09
CA LEU A 176 -6.78 -20.99 6.42
C LEU A 176 -7.60 -19.83 7.02
N LEU A 177 -7.93 -18.81 6.23
CA LEU A 177 -8.76 -17.67 6.63
C LEU A 177 -10.16 -18.12 7.05
N GLN A 178 -10.81 -18.94 6.23
CA GLN A 178 -12.13 -19.50 6.51
C GLN A 178 -12.10 -20.28 7.84
N MET A 179 -11.16 -21.21 7.99
CA MET A 179 -11.07 -22.06 9.18
C MET A 179 -10.84 -21.25 10.47
N ARG A 180 -9.99 -20.21 10.42
CA ARG A 180 -9.78 -19.31 11.56
C ARG A 180 -11.05 -18.51 11.89
N ALA A 181 -11.73 -17.98 10.87
CA ALA A 181 -12.95 -17.19 11.06
C ALA A 181 -14.12 -18.05 11.60
N GLU A 182 -14.28 -19.27 11.10
CA GLU A 182 -15.27 -20.24 11.57
C GLU A 182 -15.00 -20.70 13.02
N ALA A 183 -13.73 -20.94 13.37
CA ALA A 183 -13.35 -21.32 14.73
C ALA A 183 -13.59 -20.18 15.75
N LEU A 184 -13.34 -18.92 15.37
CA LEU A 184 -13.67 -17.74 16.17
C LEU A 184 -15.19 -17.58 16.38
N LEU A 185 -15.97 -17.85 15.33
CA LEU A 185 -17.44 -17.80 15.39
C LEU A 185 -18.00 -18.93 16.27
N ALA A 186 -17.47 -20.15 16.14
CA ALA A 186 -17.83 -21.30 16.97
C ALA A 186 -17.47 -21.10 18.46
N ALA A 187 -16.41 -20.33 18.75
CA ALA A 187 -16.06 -19.90 20.12
C ALA A 187 -16.98 -18.80 20.69
N GLY A 188 -18.00 -18.34 19.95
CA GLY A 188 -18.98 -17.36 20.40
C GLY A 188 -18.55 -15.89 20.22
N SER A 189 -17.49 -15.63 19.45
CA SER A 189 -17.16 -14.27 19.00
C SER A 189 -17.98 -13.93 17.76
N HIS A 190 -18.53 -12.73 17.68
CA HIS A 190 -18.89 -12.17 16.37
C HIS A 190 -17.60 -11.93 15.57
N VAL A 191 -17.67 -12.04 14.24
CA VAL A 191 -16.50 -11.96 13.36
C VAL A 191 -16.80 -11.06 12.17
N ILE A 192 -15.89 -10.11 11.91
CA ILE A 192 -15.83 -9.34 10.67
C ILE A 192 -14.54 -9.70 9.94
N ILE A 193 -14.64 -10.10 8.68
CA ILE A 193 -13.51 -10.23 7.76
C ILE A 193 -13.53 -8.98 6.87
N LEU A 194 -12.49 -8.15 6.94
CA LEU A 194 -12.41 -6.92 6.14
C LEU A 194 -11.05 -6.74 5.48
N GLY A 195 -11.07 -6.27 4.23
CA GLY A 195 -9.85 -6.10 3.45
C GLY A 195 -10.03 -6.36 1.96
N ASP A 196 -8.91 -6.32 1.24
CA ASP A 196 -8.78 -6.70 -0.16
C ASP A 196 -8.71 -8.23 -0.25
N LEU A 197 -9.82 -8.83 -0.68
CA LEU A 197 -9.92 -10.28 -0.89
C LEU A 197 -9.32 -10.72 -2.23
N ASN A 198 -8.93 -9.80 -3.12
CA ASN A 198 -8.39 -10.10 -4.45
C ASN A 198 -9.28 -11.00 -5.34
N THR A 199 -10.60 -10.96 -5.11
CA THR A 199 -11.63 -11.65 -5.93
C THR A 199 -12.89 -10.77 -6.00
N ALA A 200 -13.44 -10.60 -7.21
CA ALA A 200 -14.79 -10.06 -7.40
C ALA A 200 -15.81 -11.19 -7.33
N HIS A 201 -16.83 -11.08 -6.47
CA HIS A 201 -17.77 -12.18 -6.18
C HIS A 201 -18.72 -12.45 -7.36
N ARG A 202 -19.53 -11.45 -7.75
CA ARG A 202 -20.61 -11.61 -8.74
C ARG A 202 -20.34 -10.83 -10.03
N PRO A 203 -21.02 -11.11 -11.15
CA PRO A 203 -20.83 -10.34 -12.39
C PRO A 203 -21.08 -8.83 -12.23
N ILE A 204 -21.99 -8.43 -11.33
CA ILE A 204 -22.25 -7.00 -10.97
C ILE A 204 -21.05 -6.30 -10.29
N ASP A 205 -20.09 -7.08 -9.78
CA ASP A 205 -18.88 -6.62 -9.09
C ASP A 205 -17.68 -6.43 -10.04
N HIS A 206 -17.84 -6.62 -11.35
CA HIS A 206 -16.77 -6.49 -12.35
C HIS A 206 -17.23 -5.84 -13.65
N CYS A 207 -16.35 -5.10 -14.35
CA CYS A 207 -16.68 -4.50 -15.64
C CYS A 207 -16.67 -5.46 -16.83
N ASP A 208 -15.73 -6.42 -16.87
CA ASP A 208 -15.49 -7.28 -18.04
C ASP A 208 -15.84 -8.74 -17.73
N ALA A 209 -17.13 -9.05 -17.53
CA ALA A 209 -17.60 -10.44 -17.62
C ALA A 209 -17.61 -10.88 -19.10
N SER A 210 -16.43 -11.06 -19.69
CA SER A 210 -16.23 -11.36 -21.13
C SER A 210 -16.91 -12.66 -21.57
N SER A 211 -17.04 -13.63 -20.66
CA SER A 211 -18.08 -14.66 -20.67
C SER A 211 -18.50 -14.96 -19.23
N LEU A 212 -19.77 -15.32 -19.03
CA LEU A 212 -20.27 -15.70 -17.70
C LEU A 212 -19.64 -17.02 -17.23
N GLU A 213 -19.44 -17.98 -18.14
CA GLU A 213 -18.79 -19.28 -17.88
C GLU A 213 -17.37 -19.12 -17.33
N CYS A 214 -16.52 -18.31 -17.98
CA CYS A 214 -15.16 -18.06 -17.47
C CYS A 214 -15.16 -17.18 -16.21
N PHE A 215 -16.26 -16.48 -15.92
CA PHE A 215 -16.43 -15.83 -14.63
C PHE A 215 -16.68 -16.89 -13.55
N GLU A 216 -17.73 -17.70 -13.66
CA GLU A 216 -18.14 -18.66 -12.62
C GLU A 216 -17.07 -19.74 -12.31
N GLU A 217 -16.17 -20.05 -13.25
CA GLU A 217 -15.11 -21.05 -13.04
C GLU A 217 -13.93 -20.64 -12.14
N ASP A 218 -13.83 -19.38 -11.68
CA ASP A 218 -12.71 -18.95 -10.83
C ASP A 218 -12.73 -19.61 -9.43
N PRO A 219 -11.63 -20.26 -8.98
CA PRO A 219 -11.58 -20.93 -7.68
C PRO A 219 -11.84 -20.01 -6.48
N GLY A 220 -11.47 -18.73 -6.57
CA GLY A 220 -11.72 -17.75 -5.54
C GLY A 220 -13.20 -17.39 -5.41
N ARG A 221 -13.92 -17.28 -6.53
CA ARG A 221 -15.38 -17.11 -6.52
C ARG A 221 -16.09 -18.32 -5.93
N LYS A 222 -15.73 -19.53 -6.36
CA LYS A 222 -16.28 -20.78 -5.80
C LYS A 222 -16.04 -20.89 -4.28
N TRP A 223 -14.93 -20.37 -3.77
CA TRP A 223 -14.71 -20.23 -2.32
C TRP A 223 -15.63 -19.18 -1.67
N MET A 224 -15.80 -18.00 -2.29
CA MET A 224 -16.72 -16.97 -1.79
C MET A 224 -18.18 -17.46 -1.77
N ASP A 225 -18.61 -18.24 -2.75
CA ASP A 225 -19.96 -18.84 -2.80
C ASP A 225 -20.21 -19.83 -1.65
N GLY A 226 -19.17 -20.56 -1.20
CA GLY A 226 -19.26 -21.42 -0.02
C GLY A 226 -19.19 -20.66 1.32
N LEU A 227 -18.48 -19.53 1.36
CA LEU A 227 -18.32 -18.71 2.57
C LEU A 227 -19.55 -17.81 2.84
N LEU A 228 -20.17 -17.28 1.79
CA LEU A 228 -21.18 -16.23 1.85
C LEU A 228 -22.58 -16.78 1.64
N SER A 229 -23.51 -16.28 2.44
CA SER A 229 -24.95 -16.50 2.23
C SER A 229 -25.61 -15.36 1.47
N ASN A 230 -26.68 -15.68 0.76
CA ASN A 230 -27.47 -14.71 0.02
C ASN A 230 -28.50 -14.03 0.93
N PRO A 231 -28.89 -12.77 0.61
CA PRO A 231 -30.05 -12.14 1.24
C PRO A 231 -31.31 -12.97 0.96
N GLY A 232 -31.93 -13.50 2.02
CA GLY A 232 -33.14 -14.32 1.95
C GLY A 232 -32.94 -15.83 2.17
N ASP A 233 -31.70 -16.33 2.27
CA ASP A 233 -31.45 -17.75 2.54
C ASP A 233 -31.94 -18.13 3.97
N GLU A 234 -32.98 -18.97 4.05
CA GLU A 234 -33.50 -19.53 5.32
C GLU A 234 -32.53 -20.54 5.95
N ALA A 235 -32.29 -20.47 7.26
CA ALA A 235 -31.26 -21.27 7.93
C ALA A 235 -31.31 -22.78 7.61
N GLY A 236 -30.17 -23.32 7.17
CA GLY A 236 -30.01 -24.68 6.64
C GLY A 236 -28.53 -25.07 6.50
N PRO A 237 -28.23 -26.36 6.28
CA PRO A 237 -26.90 -26.93 6.46
C PRO A 237 -25.84 -26.55 5.41
N HIS A 238 -26.22 -25.81 4.37
CA HIS A 238 -25.34 -25.46 3.23
C HIS A 238 -25.20 -23.93 3.04
N ILE A 239 -25.45 -23.16 4.10
CA ILE A 239 -25.51 -21.69 4.03
C ILE A 239 -24.21 -21.10 4.56
N GLY A 240 -23.59 -20.23 3.77
CA GLY A 240 -22.40 -19.50 4.16
C GLY A 240 -22.60 -18.73 5.47
N LEU A 241 -21.68 -18.95 6.42
CA LEU A 241 -21.77 -18.41 7.78
C LEU A 241 -21.62 -16.88 7.84
N PHE A 242 -21.09 -16.30 6.76
CA PHE A 242 -20.85 -14.86 6.60
C PHE A 242 -21.83 -14.24 5.57
N MET A 243 -21.94 -12.91 5.62
CA MET A 243 -22.69 -12.10 4.68
C MET A 243 -21.82 -10.93 4.20
N ASP A 244 -21.89 -10.66 2.90
CA ASP A 244 -21.37 -9.43 2.32
C ASP A 244 -22.27 -8.25 2.72
N SER A 245 -21.82 -7.44 3.67
CA SER A 245 -22.63 -6.32 4.20
C SER A 245 -23.02 -5.31 3.14
N TYR A 246 -22.19 -5.13 2.10
CA TYR A 246 -22.49 -4.19 1.03
C TYR A 246 -23.58 -4.74 0.12
N ARG A 247 -23.53 -6.03 -0.23
CA ARG A 247 -24.59 -6.67 -1.04
C ARG A 247 -25.86 -6.99 -0.25
N TYR A 248 -25.78 -7.07 1.07
CA TYR A 248 -26.97 -7.13 1.94
C TYR A 248 -27.77 -5.83 1.89
N LEU A 249 -27.11 -4.66 2.05
CA LEU A 249 -27.78 -3.35 2.06
C LEU A 249 -27.99 -2.76 0.65
N HIS A 250 -27.13 -3.10 -0.31
CA HIS A 250 -27.14 -2.58 -1.69
C HIS A 250 -27.11 -3.70 -2.75
N PRO A 251 -28.07 -4.66 -2.74
CA PRO A 251 -28.04 -5.85 -3.60
C PRO A 251 -28.07 -5.56 -5.10
N LYS A 252 -28.69 -4.44 -5.51
CA LYS A 252 -28.89 -4.06 -6.92
C LYS A 252 -27.96 -2.94 -7.41
N GLN A 253 -27.06 -2.42 -6.56
CA GLN A 253 -26.22 -1.28 -6.91
C GLN A 253 -25.14 -1.69 -7.93
N GLN A 254 -25.29 -1.20 -9.16
CA GLN A 254 -24.31 -1.41 -10.24
C GLN A 254 -23.12 -0.45 -10.11
N ARG A 255 -22.00 -0.79 -10.77
CA ARG A 255 -20.79 0.06 -10.86
C ARG A 255 -20.17 0.44 -9.50
N ALA A 256 -20.44 -0.39 -8.49
CA ALA A 256 -19.97 -0.28 -7.12
C ALA A 256 -18.57 -0.89 -6.98
N PHE A 257 -17.59 -0.34 -7.71
CA PHE A 257 -16.22 -0.85 -7.75
C PHE A 257 -15.34 -0.20 -6.69
N THR A 258 -14.27 -0.90 -6.32
CA THR A 258 -13.29 -0.45 -5.30
C THR A 258 -11.88 -0.35 -5.83
N CYS A 259 -11.52 -1.09 -6.89
CA CYS A 259 -10.18 -1.12 -7.48
C CYS A 259 -10.20 -0.76 -8.97
N TRP A 260 -9.30 0.13 -9.39
CA TRP A 260 -9.17 0.59 -10.79
C TRP A 260 -7.71 0.65 -11.25
N SER A 261 -7.42 0.09 -12.42
CA SER A 261 -6.07 0.08 -12.99
C SER A 261 -5.54 1.49 -13.33
N VAL A 262 -4.59 1.99 -12.52
CA VAL A 262 -3.89 3.27 -12.71
C VAL A 262 -3.20 3.36 -14.07
N VAL A 263 -2.51 2.30 -14.52
CA VAL A 263 -1.78 2.27 -15.80
C VAL A 263 -2.70 2.55 -16.99
N SER A 264 -3.96 2.13 -16.89
CA SER A 264 -4.97 2.33 -17.94
C SER A 264 -5.86 3.56 -17.70
N GLY A 265 -5.72 4.26 -16.57
CA GLY A 265 -6.51 5.44 -16.21
C GLY A 265 -7.96 5.13 -15.84
N ALA A 266 -8.29 3.87 -15.55
CA ALA A 266 -9.66 3.36 -15.61
C ALA A 266 -10.62 3.91 -14.53
N ARG A 267 -10.09 4.54 -13.47
CA ARG A 267 -10.88 5.20 -12.42
C ARG A 267 -11.77 6.32 -12.98
N HIS A 268 -11.31 7.06 -14.00
CA HIS A 268 -12.06 8.18 -14.61
C HIS A 268 -13.39 7.77 -15.24
N LEU A 269 -13.47 6.56 -15.79
CA LEU A 269 -14.70 6.02 -16.40
C LEU A 269 -15.38 4.98 -15.50
N ASN A 270 -15.02 4.97 -14.21
CA ASN A 270 -15.39 4.00 -13.19
C ASN A 270 -15.42 2.56 -13.76
N TYR A 271 -14.26 2.13 -14.26
CA TYR A 271 -14.07 0.84 -14.91
C TYR A 271 -13.09 -0.01 -14.11
N GLY A 272 -13.62 -1.01 -13.41
CA GLY A 272 -12.87 -1.69 -12.35
C GLY A 272 -13.56 -2.94 -11.82
N SER A 273 -13.23 -3.25 -10.56
CA SER A 273 -13.73 -4.41 -9.83
C SER A 273 -14.03 -4.02 -8.38
N ARG A 274 -14.97 -4.70 -7.74
CA ARG A 274 -15.08 -4.71 -6.26
C ARG A 274 -14.23 -5.86 -5.74
N LEU A 275 -13.12 -5.52 -5.09
CA LEU A 275 -12.17 -6.48 -4.49
C LEU A 275 -12.08 -6.32 -2.96
N ASP A 276 -12.57 -5.20 -2.44
CA ASP A 276 -12.50 -4.80 -1.04
C ASP A 276 -13.88 -5.02 -0.38
N TYR A 277 -13.89 -5.69 0.77
CA TYR A 277 -15.12 -6.14 1.42
C TYR A 277 -15.13 -5.83 2.91
N VAL A 278 -16.35 -5.74 3.46
CA VAL A 278 -16.63 -5.90 4.90
C VAL A 278 -17.65 -7.04 5.01
N LEU A 279 -17.16 -8.24 5.29
CA LEU A 279 -17.97 -9.43 5.55
C LEU A 279 -18.21 -9.53 7.05
N GLY A 280 -19.41 -9.87 7.49
CA GLY A 280 -19.71 -10.15 8.90
C GLY A 280 -20.47 -11.46 9.05
N ASP A 281 -20.44 -12.07 10.24
CA ASP A 281 -21.30 -13.22 10.54
C ASP A 281 -22.79 -12.83 10.40
N ARG A 282 -23.63 -13.80 10.00
CA ARG A 282 -25.05 -13.56 9.70
C ARG A 282 -25.80 -12.80 10.80
N ALA A 283 -25.61 -13.18 12.05
CA ALA A 283 -26.29 -12.55 13.18
C ALA A 283 -25.83 -11.08 13.37
N LEU A 284 -24.52 -10.82 13.34
CA LEU A 284 -23.99 -9.46 13.45
C LEU A 284 -24.52 -8.55 12.33
N VAL A 285 -24.55 -9.04 11.08
CA VAL A 285 -24.99 -8.26 9.92
C VAL A 285 -26.48 -7.95 9.99
N ILE A 286 -27.32 -8.93 10.31
CA ILE A 286 -28.78 -8.76 10.40
C ILE A 286 -29.15 -7.86 11.60
N ASP A 287 -28.55 -8.08 12.77
CA ASP A 287 -28.95 -7.41 14.01
C ASP A 287 -28.37 -6.00 14.16
N THR A 288 -27.20 -5.71 13.56
CA THR A 288 -26.43 -4.50 13.92
C THR A 288 -26.00 -3.59 12.78
N PHE A 289 -25.87 -4.06 11.53
CA PHE A 289 -25.36 -3.19 10.45
C PHE A 289 -26.43 -2.18 9.99
N GLN A 290 -26.16 -0.88 10.15
CA GLN A 290 -27.02 0.21 9.69
C GLN A 290 -26.65 0.72 8.29
N ALA A 291 -25.35 0.69 7.96
CA ALA A 291 -24.83 1.15 6.69
C ALA A 291 -23.60 0.33 6.28
N SER A 292 -23.40 0.16 4.98
CA SER A 292 -22.18 -0.37 4.37
C SER A 292 -21.90 0.44 3.11
N PHE A 293 -20.70 1.00 2.97
CA PHE A 293 -20.42 2.10 2.06
C PHE A 293 -19.07 1.95 1.35
N LEU A 294 -18.94 2.65 0.23
CA LEU A 294 -17.73 2.82 -0.58
C LEU A 294 -17.41 4.32 -0.62
N LEU A 295 -16.13 4.70 -0.60
CA LEU A 295 -15.69 6.09 -0.69
C LEU A 295 -14.88 6.35 -2.00
N PRO A 296 -15.48 6.17 -3.20
CA PRO A 296 -14.77 6.25 -4.48
C PRO A 296 -14.14 7.62 -4.79
N GLU A 297 -14.52 8.67 -4.06
CA GLU A 297 -13.92 10.01 -4.07
C GLU A 297 -12.57 10.09 -3.35
N VAL A 298 -12.25 9.17 -2.42
CA VAL A 298 -10.98 9.15 -1.69
C VAL A 298 -9.86 8.62 -2.59
N MET A 299 -9.01 9.55 -3.03
CA MET A 299 -7.87 9.30 -3.92
C MET A 299 -6.60 8.93 -3.13
N GLY A 300 -5.50 8.66 -3.84
CA GLY A 300 -4.19 8.33 -3.26
C GLY A 300 -3.77 6.86 -3.42
N SER A 301 -4.73 5.96 -3.62
CA SER A 301 -4.53 4.54 -3.96
C SER A 301 -5.24 4.19 -5.29
N ASP A 302 -4.89 3.07 -5.89
CA ASP A 302 -5.67 2.43 -6.96
C ASP A 302 -6.93 1.72 -6.42
N HIS A 303 -7.05 1.57 -5.10
CA HIS A 303 -8.27 1.22 -4.40
C HIS A 303 -8.93 2.44 -3.72
N CYS A 304 -10.24 2.38 -3.46
CA CYS A 304 -10.93 3.29 -2.53
C CYS A 304 -11.22 2.59 -1.18
N PRO A 305 -11.42 3.36 -0.10
CA PRO A 305 -11.91 2.80 1.14
C PRO A 305 -13.32 2.22 1.01
N VAL A 306 -13.59 1.21 1.83
CA VAL A 306 -14.91 0.62 2.08
C VAL A 306 -15.17 0.61 3.58
N GLY A 307 -16.41 0.54 4.03
CA GLY A 307 -16.67 0.52 5.47
C GLY A 307 -18.10 0.16 5.85
N ALA A 308 -18.33 0.03 7.15
CA ALA A 308 -19.65 -0.23 7.71
C ALA A 308 -19.88 0.54 9.02
N VAL A 309 -21.15 0.81 9.32
CA VAL A 309 -21.60 1.40 10.58
C VAL A 309 -22.50 0.41 11.31
N LEU A 310 -22.12 0.05 12.53
CA LEU A 310 -22.83 -0.90 13.39
C LEU A 310 -23.52 -0.16 14.54
N ASN A 311 -24.75 -0.58 14.86
CA ASN A 311 -25.56 -0.06 15.95
C ASN A 311 -25.16 -0.63 17.32
N VAL A 312 -23.86 -0.55 17.62
CA VAL A 312 -23.25 -0.97 18.88
C VAL A 312 -22.37 0.16 19.43
N SER A 313 -21.91 0.03 20.66
CA SER A 313 -20.85 0.88 21.23
C SER A 313 -19.66 0.02 21.64
N CYS A 314 -18.44 0.44 21.32
CA CYS A 314 -17.24 -0.20 21.86
C CYS A 314 -17.14 -0.02 23.38
N VAL A 315 -16.61 -1.04 24.04
CA VAL A 315 -16.17 -1.02 25.44
C VAL A 315 -14.64 -1.14 25.38
N PRO A 316 -13.88 -0.03 25.46
CA PRO A 316 -12.45 -0.05 25.25
C PRO A 316 -11.73 -0.83 26.36
N ALA A 317 -10.68 -1.56 25.98
CA ALA A 317 -9.80 -2.21 26.94
C ALA A 317 -9.04 -1.17 27.78
N LYS A 318 -8.76 -1.51 29.04
CA LYS A 318 -8.01 -0.63 29.97
C LYS A 318 -6.54 -0.43 29.58
N GLN A 319 -5.99 -1.34 28.78
CA GLN A 319 -4.61 -1.35 28.32
C GLN A 319 -4.59 -1.94 26.90
N CYS A 320 -3.67 -1.47 26.06
CA CYS A 320 -3.45 -2.04 24.74
C CYS A 320 -2.80 -3.44 24.87
N PRO A 321 -3.14 -4.41 24.00
CA PRO A 321 -2.44 -5.70 23.94
C PRO A 321 -0.99 -5.52 23.46
N ALA A 322 -0.15 -6.51 23.76
CA ALA A 322 1.31 -6.46 23.58
C ALA A 322 1.78 -6.16 22.15
N LEU A 323 0.98 -6.53 21.14
CA LEU A 323 1.23 -6.26 19.72
C LEU A 323 1.14 -4.76 19.34
N CYS A 324 0.70 -3.88 20.24
CA CYS A 324 0.59 -2.45 19.98
C CYS A 324 1.96 -1.84 19.64
N THR A 325 2.04 -1.09 18.55
CA THR A 325 3.27 -0.45 18.07
C THR A 325 3.97 0.43 19.10
N ARG A 326 3.21 1.01 20.04
CA ARG A 326 3.73 1.83 21.15
C ARG A 326 4.64 1.08 22.12
N PHE A 327 4.63 -0.26 22.08
CA PHE A 327 5.50 -1.13 22.89
C PHE A 327 6.69 -1.70 22.10
N LEU A 328 6.85 -1.34 20.82
CA LEU A 328 8.02 -1.74 20.03
C LEU A 328 9.28 -1.11 20.64
N PRO A 329 10.35 -1.90 20.93
CA PRO A 329 11.62 -1.39 21.45
C PRO A 329 12.23 -0.25 20.63
N GLU A 330 11.98 -0.25 19.31
CA GLU A 330 12.39 0.81 18.39
C GLU A 330 11.82 2.20 18.73
N PHE A 331 10.64 2.26 19.37
CA PHE A 331 9.95 3.48 19.78
C PHE A 331 9.84 3.63 21.31
N ALA A 332 10.46 2.72 22.08
CA ALA A 332 10.66 2.87 23.51
C ALA A 332 11.69 3.99 23.75
N GLY A 333 11.21 5.24 23.70
CA GLY A 333 12.04 6.43 23.68
C GLY A 333 13.12 6.44 24.76
N THR A 334 14.34 6.81 24.38
CA THR A 334 15.51 6.79 25.26
C THR A 334 15.20 7.53 26.56
N GLN A 335 15.20 6.81 27.69
CA GLN A 335 14.86 7.35 29.00
C GLN A 335 15.58 8.70 29.21
N LEU A 336 14.81 9.79 29.25
CA LEU A 336 15.37 11.12 29.40
C LEU A 336 16.11 11.17 30.75
N LYS A 337 17.44 11.39 30.70
CA LYS A 337 18.24 11.56 31.91
C LYS A 337 17.57 12.60 32.81
N ILE A 338 17.44 12.30 34.09
CA ILE A 338 16.68 13.12 35.06
C ILE A 338 17.10 14.61 35.06
N LEU A 339 18.36 14.87 34.70
CA LEU A 339 18.96 16.18 34.43
C LEU A 339 18.16 17.07 33.43
N ARG A 340 17.40 16.49 32.49
CA ARG A 340 16.56 17.27 31.55
C ARG A 340 15.31 17.87 32.22
N PHE A 341 14.89 17.34 33.36
CA PHE A 341 13.80 17.90 34.18
C PHE A 341 14.31 18.91 35.21
N LEU A 342 15.63 19.00 35.41
CA LEU A 342 16.28 19.96 36.31
C LEU A 342 16.63 21.25 35.54
N VAL A 343 15.61 22.01 35.17
CA VAL A 343 15.79 23.38 34.67
C VAL A 343 15.99 24.33 35.86
N PRO A 344 16.97 25.24 35.83
CA PRO A 344 17.10 26.27 36.86
C PRO A 344 15.84 27.14 36.92
N LEU A 345 15.27 27.34 38.11
CA LEU A 345 14.24 28.35 38.33
C LEU A 345 14.87 29.75 38.19
N GLU A 346 14.59 30.42 37.08
CA GLU A 346 14.79 31.87 36.98
C GLU A 346 13.78 32.56 37.88
N GLN A 347 14.29 33.25 38.91
CA GLN A 347 13.46 34.04 39.82
C GLN A 347 13.13 35.38 39.14
N GLU A 348 11.95 35.46 38.53
CA GLU A 348 11.38 36.73 38.05
C GLU A 348 11.25 37.75 39.21
N PRO A 349 11.50 39.05 38.97
CA PRO A 349 11.50 40.05 40.04
C PRO A 349 10.08 40.34 40.54
N VAL A 350 9.88 40.30 41.85
CA VAL A 350 8.60 40.64 42.48
C VAL A 350 8.22 42.10 42.17
N ARG A 351 7.15 42.30 41.40
CA ARG A 351 6.44 43.59 41.31
C ARG A 351 5.39 43.69 42.41
N GLU A 352 5.41 44.81 43.13
CA GLU A 352 4.55 45.08 44.28
C GLU A 352 3.06 45.08 43.89
N GLN A 353 2.26 44.25 44.57
CA GLN A 353 0.80 44.36 44.54
C GLN A 353 0.33 45.24 45.70
N GLN A 354 -0.63 46.13 45.40
CA GLN A 354 -1.13 47.12 46.34
C GLN A 354 -1.96 46.49 47.47
N VAL A 355 -1.86 47.13 48.63
CA VAL A 355 -2.38 46.67 49.93
C VAL A 355 -3.90 46.87 50.04
N LEU A 356 -4.61 45.85 50.54
CA LEU A 356 -5.84 46.00 51.31
C LEU A 356 -5.81 44.98 52.47
N GLN A 357 -6.18 45.44 53.67
CA GLN A 357 -5.70 44.86 54.93
C GLN A 357 -6.55 43.67 55.48
N PRO A 358 -5.94 42.75 56.25
CA PRO A 358 -6.62 41.56 56.77
C PRO A 358 -7.02 41.67 58.26
N SER A 359 -7.99 40.85 58.68
CA SER A 359 -8.21 40.54 60.09
C SER A 359 -8.75 39.11 60.28
N HIS A 360 -7.90 38.17 60.72
CA HIS A 360 -7.89 37.66 62.09
C HIS A 360 -6.81 36.56 62.25
N GLN A 361 -6.24 36.48 63.46
CA GLN A 361 -5.04 35.71 63.78
C GLN A 361 -5.38 34.29 64.27
N ILE A 362 -4.42 33.36 64.11
CA ILE A 362 -3.97 32.42 65.15
C ILE A 362 -2.51 31.99 64.82
N GLN A 363 -1.68 31.83 65.85
CA GLN A 363 -0.21 31.66 65.74
C GLN A 363 0.28 30.28 66.21
N ALA A 364 1.33 29.75 65.56
CA ALA A 364 2.49 29.03 66.15
C ALA A 364 3.50 28.70 65.01
N GLN A 365 4.77 29.17 64.91
CA GLN A 365 5.97 29.00 65.77
C GLN A 365 6.33 27.50 66.01
N ARG A 366 7.53 26.92 65.76
CA ARG A 366 8.97 27.29 65.50
C ARG A 366 9.69 26.10 64.78
N GLN A 367 10.95 26.06 64.32
CA GLN A 367 12.01 26.98 63.79
C GLN A 367 13.16 26.12 63.16
N PRO A 368 13.96 26.59 62.17
CA PRO A 368 14.97 25.77 61.46
C PRO A 368 16.47 26.04 61.80
N ARG A 369 17.38 25.15 61.36
CA ARG A 369 18.86 25.31 61.28
C ARG A 369 19.34 24.63 59.97
N LYS A 370 20.07 25.25 59.01
CA LYS A 370 21.47 25.81 58.99
C LYS A 370 22.57 24.74 59.22
N ALA A 371 23.70 24.67 58.50
CA ALA A 371 24.21 25.37 57.29
C ALA A 371 25.56 24.71 56.79
N CYS A 372 26.26 25.38 55.83
CA CYS A 372 27.65 25.18 55.35
C CYS A 372 27.97 24.09 54.31
N MET A 373 29.05 24.20 53.49
CA MET A 373 29.59 25.28 52.61
C MET A 373 30.92 24.80 51.95
N HIS A 374 31.33 25.48 50.87
CA HIS A 374 32.62 25.45 50.11
C HIS A 374 32.56 24.78 48.72
N SER A 375 33.24 25.23 47.65
CA SER A 375 33.64 26.55 47.08
C SER A 375 34.81 26.31 46.11
N THR A 376 34.69 26.79 44.86
CA THR A 376 35.78 27.19 43.92
C THR A 376 36.86 26.14 43.53
N ARG A 377 37.08 25.85 42.24
CA ARG A 377 37.72 26.76 41.25
C ARG A 377 37.54 26.32 39.79
N LEU A 378 37.55 27.31 38.87
CA LEU A 378 37.62 27.15 37.41
C LEU A 378 39.05 26.94 36.89
N ARG A 379 39.20 26.22 35.76
CA ARG A 379 40.27 26.46 34.76
C ARG A 379 39.81 26.10 33.34
N LYS A 380 40.39 26.78 32.34
CA LYS A 380 39.95 26.80 30.93
C LYS A 380 40.81 25.90 30.01
N SER A 381 40.20 25.60 28.86
CA SER A 381 40.77 25.47 27.50
C SER A 381 41.77 24.35 27.15
N GLN A 382 41.35 23.51 26.20
CA GLN A 382 41.92 23.21 24.86
C GLN A 382 41.32 21.84 24.42
N GLY A 383 41.01 21.49 23.18
CA GLY A 383 41.21 22.13 21.87
C GLY A 383 41.42 21.01 20.84
N GLY A 384 40.39 20.62 20.07
CA GLY A 384 40.45 19.46 19.15
C GLY A 384 39.39 19.54 18.03
N PRO A 385 39.64 18.99 16.83
CA PRO A 385 39.15 19.62 15.60
C PRO A 385 37.77 19.15 15.08
N LYS A 386 37.08 20.10 14.40
CA LYS A 386 35.82 19.88 13.69
C LYS A 386 36.01 18.96 12.48
N ARG A 387 35.25 17.86 12.38
CA ARG A 387 35.09 17.08 11.14
C ARG A 387 34.32 17.91 10.11
N LYS A 388 34.93 18.20 8.95
CA LYS A 388 34.26 18.89 7.83
C LYS A 388 33.23 17.97 7.16
N GLN A 389 32.03 18.50 6.94
CA GLN A 389 30.94 17.89 6.19
C GLN A 389 31.32 17.83 4.69
N LYS A 390 31.16 16.68 4.03
CA LYS A 390 31.42 16.54 2.59
C LYS A 390 30.24 17.09 1.78
N ASN A 391 30.54 17.80 0.69
CA ASN A 391 29.54 18.44 -0.17
C ASN A 391 28.92 17.42 -1.15
N LEU A 392 27.63 17.55 -1.45
CA LEU A 392 26.79 16.55 -2.15
C LEU A 392 27.19 16.32 -3.64
N MET A 393 28.03 17.19 -4.20
CA MET A 393 28.40 17.18 -5.62
C MET A 393 29.40 16.09 -6.02
N SER A 394 30.00 15.35 -5.07
CA SER A 394 30.95 14.27 -5.40
C SER A 394 30.33 12.97 -5.90
N TYR A 395 29.00 12.91 -6.08
CA TYR A 395 28.27 11.71 -6.53
C TYR A 395 27.89 11.70 -8.02
N PHE A 396 28.17 12.78 -8.77
CA PHE A 396 27.65 12.99 -10.13
C PHE A 396 28.71 13.13 -11.24
N GLN A 397 29.94 12.67 -11.03
CA GLN A 397 30.97 12.67 -12.08
C GLN A 397 31.15 11.27 -12.70
N PRO A 398 30.89 11.09 -14.01
CA PRO A 398 31.17 9.84 -14.70
C PRO A 398 32.67 9.72 -15.01
N SER A 399 33.31 8.66 -14.51
CA SER A 399 34.72 8.38 -14.75
C SER A 399 34.92 7.64 -16.09
N SER A 400 35.55 8.30 -17.06
CA SER A 400 35.96 7.69 -18.33
C SER A 400 37.50 7.64 -18.46
N SER A 401 38.08 6.44 -18.31
CA SER A 401 39.46 6.15 -18.75
C SER A 401 39.68 4.64 -18.89
N LEU A 402 40.26 4.21 -20.01
CA LEU A 402 40.56 2.81 -20.31
C LEU A 402 41.85 2.31 -19.62
N SER A 403 41.94 0.99 -19.51
CA SER A 403 43.04 0.14 -20.06
C SER A 403 43.83 -0.72 -19.05
N GLN A 404 44.03 -2.00 -19.45
CA GLN A 404 45.04 -2.98 -19.00
C GLN A 404 44.91 -3.51 -17.54
N THR A 405 45.09 -4.79 -17.21
CA THR A 405 45.34 -6.04 -17.97
C THR A 405 45.02 -7.29 -17.10
N SER A 406 45.10 -8.49 -17.72
CA SER A 406 45.28 -9.83 -17.13
C SER A 406 44.15 -10.53 -16.35
N GLY A 407 43.61 -11.59 -16.98
CA GLY A 407 43.63 -12.96 -16.44
C GLY A 407 42.53 -13.41 -15.47
N VAL A 408 41.64 -14.30 -15.96
CA VAL A 408 41.44 -15.71 -15.53
C VAL A 408 40.26 -16.31 -16.33
N GLU A 409 40.26 -17.63 -16.51
CA GLU A 409 39.57 -18.37 -17.58
C GLU A 409 38.08 -18.70 -17.33
N LEU A 410 37.36 -19.02 -18.42
CA LEU A 410 36.03 -19.64 -18.39
C LEU A 410 35.92 -20.72 -19.49
N PRO A 411 35.35 -21.92 -19.26
CA PRO A 411 35.24 -22.96 -20.29
C PRO A 411 34.07 -22.74 -21.26
N THR A 412 34.34 -22.92 -22.55
CA THR A 412 33.39 -22.90 -23.69
C THR A 412 32.70 -24.26 -23.89
N LEU A 413 31.53 -24.31 -24.54
CA LEU A 413 31.07 -25.35 -25.50
C LEU A 413 29.76 -24.88 -26.22
N PRO A 414 29.31 -25.44 -27.37
CA PRO A 414 29.39 -24.67 -28.62
C PRO A 414 28.08 -24.50 -29.43
N LEU A 415 28.18 -23.72 -30.51
CA LEU A 415 27.14 -23.34 -31.47
C LEU A 415 26.93 -24.40 -32.58
N VAL A 416 25.70 -24.57 -33.06
CA VAL A 416 25.35 -25.24 -34.34
C VAL A 416 24.68 -24.21 -35.26
N GLY A 417 25.12 -24.11 -36.51
CA GLY A 417 24.61 -23.13 -37.50
C GLY A 417 23.81 -23.76 -38.65
N PRO A 418 23.40 -22.96 -39.66
CA PRO A 418 22.79 -23.46 -40.90
C PRO A 418 23.68 -23.29 -42.15
N LEU A 419 23.26 -23.95 -43.24
CA LEU A 419 24.04 -24.33 -44.43
C LEU A 419 23.61 -23.55 -45.71
N THR A 420 24.60 -23.14 -46.54
CA THR A 420 24.68 -23.15 -48.05
C THR A 420 23.44 -22.87 -48.94
N THR A 421 23.42 -22.20 -50.11
CA THR A 421 24.26 -21.39 -51.07
C THR A 421 23.43 -21.30 -52.42
N PRO A 422 23.94 -21.05 -53.66
CA PRO A 422 24.44 -19.78 -54.25
C PRO A 422 23.99 -19.45 -55.73
N LYS A 423 24.60 -18.40 -56.34
CA LYS A 423 24.73 -18.03 -57.81
C LYS A 423 23.55 -17.20 -58.42
N THR A 424 23.73 -16.33 -59.44
CA THR A 424 24.70 -16.26 -60.58
C THR A 424 24.93 -14.81 -61.13
N ALA A 425 26.09 -14.53 -61.78
CA ALA A 425 26.39 -13.75 -63.05
C ALA A 425 25.73 -12.36 -63.39
N GLU A 426 26.27 -11.40 -64.19
CA GLU A 426 27.49 -11.27 -65.06
C GLU A 426 27.79 -9.78 -65.51
N GLU A 427 28.98 -9.52 -66.12
CA GLU A 427 29.42 -8.42 -67.06
C GLU A 427 29.26 -6.90 -66.70
N VAL A 428 30.17 -5.89 -66.90
CA VAL A 428 31.47 -5.60 -67.60
C VAL A 428 31.40 -4.83 -68.96
N ALA A 429 31.81 -3.54 -69.00
CA ALA A 429 32.41 -2.76 -70.13
C ALA A 429 32.61 -1.24 -69.79
N THR A 430 33.81 -0.74 -69.44
CA THR A 430 34.84 -0.02 -70.27
C THR A 430 34.63 1.48 -70.64
N ALA A 431 35.36 2.33 -69.89
CA ALA A 431 36.00 3.64 -70.14
C ALA A 431 35.88 4.44 -71.46
N THR A 432 35.84 5.78 -71.33
CA THR A 432 36.86 6.69 -71.94
C THR A 432 36.96 8.04 -71.19
N VAL A 433 38.12 8.69 -71.28
CA VAL A 433 38.51 9.94 -70.57
C VAL A 433 38.47 11.14 -71.52
N LEU A 434 38.08 12.33 -71.04
CA LEU A 434 38.56 13.61 -71.56
C LEU A 434 38.61 14.67 -70.44
N GLU A 435 39.76 15.32 -70.31
CA GLU A 435 39.99 16.54 -69.51
C GLU A 435 39.34 17.75 -70.23
N GLU A 436 39.17 18.96 -69.69
CA GLU A 436 40.10 19.75 -68.86
C GLU A 436 39.43 21.07 -68.35
N LYS A 437 40.13 21.83 -67.49
CA LYS A 437 39.97 23.28 -67.17
C LYS A 437 38.83 23.76 -66.25
N ASN A 438 39.09 23.61 -64.95
CA ASN A 438 39.06 24.66 -63.91
C ASN A 438 38.32 26.00 -64.19
N LYS A 439 37.31 26.30 -63.34
CA LYS A 439 37.06 27.66 -62.82
C LYS A 439 36.36 27.60 -61.46
N VAL A 440 37.07 28.06 -60.42
CA VAL A 440 36.57 28.16 -59.03
C VAL A 440 35.66 29.38 -58.86
N PRO A 441 34.54 29.24 -58.14
CA PRO A 441 34.10 30.30 -57.23
C PRO A 441 33.52 29.74 -55.91
N GLU A 442 34.36 29.30 -54.99
CA GLU A 442 33.92 28.87 -53.65
C GLU A 442 33.83 30.05 -52.65
N SER A 443 32.72 30.10 -51.89
CA SER A 443 32.57 30.73 -50.55
C SER A 443 31.10 31.06 -50.17
N LYS A 444 30.09 30.64 -50.94
CA LYS A 444 28.66 30.86 -50.58
C LYS A 444 27.84 29.58 -50.32
N ASP A 445 28.24 28.41 -50.80
CA ASP A 445 27.42 27.19 -50.66
C ASP A 445 27.58 26.44 -49.33
N GLU A 446 28.73 26.53 -48.64
CA GLU A 446 28.92 25.92 -47.31
C GLU A 446 27.83 26.32 -46.30
N LYS A 447 27.31 27.54 -46.41
CA LYS A 447 26.26 28.04 -45.51
C LYS A 447 24.90 27.41 -45.84
N GLY A 448 24.64 27.10 -47.11
CA GLY A 448 23.47 26.36 -47.57
C GLY A 448 23.49 24.92 -47.08
N GLU A 449 24.59 24.21 -47.31
CA GLU A 449 24.78 22.80 -46.89
C GLU A 449 24.70 22.64 -45.38
N ARG A 450 25.40 23.48 -44.60
CA ARG A 450 25.30 23.44 -43.12
C ARG A 450 23.87 23.71 -42.64
N THR A 451 23.12 24.59 -43.29
CA THR A 451 21.71 24.85 -42.92
C THR A 451 20.79 23.68 -43.29
N ALA A 452 21.05 23.00 -44.41
CA ALA A 452 20.33 21.77 -44.77
C ALA A 452 20.64 20.62 -43.81
N PHE A 453 21.91 20.45 -43.44
CA PHE A 453 22.36 19.46 -42.45
C PHE A 453 21.75 19.70 -41.06
N TRP A 454 21.75 20.95 -40.57
CA TRP A 454 21.08 21.26 -39.31
C TRP A 454 19.56 21.07 -39.40
N LYS A 455 18.91 21.33 -40.56
CA LYS A 455 17.49 21.01 -40.75
C LYS A 455 17.19 19.51 -40.75
N SER A 456 18.08 18.66 -41.28
CA SER A 456 17.89 17.20 -41.24
C SER A 456 18.18 16.64 -39.85
N MET A 457 19.22 17.11 -39.15
CA MET A 457 19.51 16.72 -37.75
C MET A 457 18.49 17.24 -36.74
N LEU A 458 17.95 18.45 -36.94
CA LEU A 458 16.92 19.05 -36.08
C LEU A 458 15.50 18.75 -36.56
N SER A 459 15.33 17.70 -37.40
CA SER A 459 14.02 17.09 -37.63
C SER A 459 13.45 16.70 -36.27
N GLY A 460 12.41 17.40 -35.82
CA GLY A 460 11.74 17.07 -34.57
C GLY A 460 11.27 15.61 -34.57
N PRO A 461 11.07 14.99 -33.38
CA PRO A 461 10.57 13.63 -33.30
C PRO A 461 9.32 13.47 -34.17
N SER A 462 9.26 12.35 -34.89
CA SER A 462 8.20 12.09 -35.87
C SER A 462 6.81 12.34 -35.26
N PRO A 463 5.88 12.97 -36.00
CA PRO A 463 4.60 13.39 -35.43
C PRO A 463 3.87 12.19 -34.84
N MET A 464 3.42 12.33 -33.59
CA MET A 464 2.72 11.25 -32.89
C MET A 464 1.49 10.81 -33.70
N PRO A 465 1.32 9.50 -33.97
CA PRO A 465 0.20 9.02 -34.77
C PRO A 465 -1.13 9.35 -34.07
N LEU A 466 -2.13 9.73 -34.85
CA LEU A 466 -3.48 9.94 -34.35
C LEU A 466 -4.19 8.59 -34.21
N CYS A 467 -4.92 8.39 -33.11
CA CYS A 467 -5.69 7.16 -32.93
C CYS A 467 -6.92 7.13 -33.85
N GLY A 468 -7.21 5.97 -34.44
CA GLY A 468 -8.28 5.84 -35.45
C GLY A 468 -9.68 6.18 -34.94
N GLY A 469 -9.98 5.94 -33.65
CA GLY A 469 -11.30 6.18 -33.07
C GLY A 469 -11.60 7.65 -32.74
N HIS A 470 -10.60 8.39 -32.23
CA HIS A 470 -10.81 9.75 -31.71
C HIS A 470 -10.07 10.84 -32.51
N ARG A 471 -9.15 10.45 -33.39
CA ARG A 471 -8.23 11.34 -34.12
C ARG A 471 -7.34 12.20 -33.21
N GLU A 472 -7.11 11.73 -31.99
CA GLU A 472 -6.25 12.36 -30.97
C GLU A 472 -4.83 11.76 -30.98
N PRO A 473 -3.79 12.53 -30.62
CA PRO A 473 -2.42 12.04 -30.50
C PRO A 473 -2.31 10.82 -29.57
N CYS A 474 -1.65 9.77 -30.04
CA CYS A 474 -1.41 8.57 -29.25
C CYS A 474 -0.32 8.77 -28.19
N VAL A 475 -0.37 7.95 -27.15
CA VAL A 475 0.75 7.79 -26.20
C VAL A 475 1.64 6.63 -26.63
N MET A 476 2.95 6.84 -26.58
CA MET A 476 3.94 5.77 -26.73
C MET A 476 4.12 5.02 -25.41
N ARG A 477 4.20 3.68 -25.48
CA ARG A 477 4.45 2.78 -24.34
C ARG A 477 5.50 1.74 -24.73
N THR A 478 6.21 1.23 -23.73
CA THR A 478 7.21 0.16 -23.89
C THR A 478 6.69 -1.13 -23.27
N VAL A 479 6.86 -2.25 -23.97
CA VAL A 479 6.53 -3.59 -23.44
C VAL A 479 7.50 -3.95 -22.31
N LYS A 480 6.99 -3.99 -21.08
CA LYS A 480 7.73 -4.44 -19.88
C LYS A 480 7.59 -5.93 -19.58
N LYS A 481 6.62 -6.63 -20.19
CA LYS A 481 6.43 -8.08 -20.02
C LYS A 481 7.53 -8.83 -20.79
N THR A 482 8.15 -9.82 -20.15
CA THR A 482 9.12 -10.71 -20.78
C THR A 482 8.51 -11.48 -21.96
N GLY A 483 9.33 -11.76 -22.97
CA GLY A 483 8.90 -12.43 -24.21
C GLY A 483 9.47 -11.74 -25.47
N PRO A 484 9.08 -12.19 -26.67
CA PRO A 484 9.68 -11.73 -27.94
C PRO A 484 9.56 -10.23 -28.22
N ASN A 485 8.65 -9.54 -27.54
CA ASN A 485 8.42 -8.11 -27.70
C ASN A 485 8.97 -7.25 -26.55
N PHE A 486 9.68 -7.83 -25.58
CA PHE A 486 10.24 -7.07 -24.45
C PHE A 486 11.11 -5.90 -24.93
N GLY A 487 10.93 -4.71 -24.33
CA GLY A 487 11.63 -3.49 -24.73
C GLY A 487 11.11 -2.82 -26.01
N ARG A 488 10.25 -3.48 -26.82
CA ARG A 488 9.65 -2.83 -28.01
C ARG A 488 8.68 -1.73 -27.61
N GLN A 489 8.67 -0.66 -28.39
CA GLN A 489 7.76 0.48 -28.23
C GLN A 489 6.54 0.36 -29.16
N PHE A 490 5.39 0.85 -28.70
CA PHE A 490 4.15 0.92 -29.47
C PHE A 490 3.34 2.17 -29.09
N TYR A 491 2.53 2.64 -30.03
CA TYR A 491 1.56 3.71 -29.85
C TYR A 491 0.19 3.12 -29.56
N MET A 492 -0.55 3.78 -28.66
CA MET A 492 -1.93 3.45 -28.35
C MET A 492 -2.74 4.71 -28.04
N CYS A 493 -4.08 4.62 -28.16
CA CYS A 493 -4.97 5.73 -27.81
C CYS A 493 -4.73 6.22 -26.35
N ALA A 494 -4.62 7.54 -26.19
CA ALA A 494 -4.29 8.20 -24.93
C ALA A 494 -5.40 8.13 -23.87
N ARG A 495 -6.67 8.03 -24.31
CA ARG A 495 -7.85 8.01 -23.44
C ARG A 495 -7.81 6.86 -22.40
N PRO A 496 -8.50 7.01 -21.25
CA PRO A 496 -8.57 5.97 -20.23
C PRO A 496 -9.32 4.73 -20.74
N ARG A 497 -9.01 3.55 -20.19
CA ARG A 497 -9.84 2.34 -20.42
C ARG A 497 -11.18 2.54 -19.72
N GLY A 498 -12.26 2.18 -20.40
CA GLY A 498 -13.62 2.27 -19.89
C GLY A 498 -14.54 1.29 -20.61
N PRO A 499 -15.86 1.37 -20.36
CA PRO A 499 -16.85 0.54 -21.05
C PRO A 499 -16.75 0.70 -22.58
N PRO A 500 -16.82 -0.38 -23.39
CA PRO A 500 -16.79 -0.28 -24.86
C PRO A 500 -17.90 0.59 -25.46
N SER A 501 -19.00 0.80 -24.72
CA SER A 501 -20.13 1.64 -25.10
C SER A 501 -19.92 3.15 -24.85
N ASP A 502 -18.88 3.55 -24.12
CA ASP A 502 -18.60 4.95 -23.81
C ASP A 502 -17.62 5.54 -24.85
N PRO A 503 -18.00 6.58 -25.63
CA PRO A 503 -17.10 7.24 -26.59
C PRO A 503 -15.83 7.83 -25.95
N SER A 504 -15.85 8.09 -24.64
CA SER A 504 -14.72 8.58 -23.85
C SER A 504 -13.68 7.49 -23.58
N SER A 505 -14.05 6.22 -23.73
CA SER A 505 -13.13 5.08 -23.59
C SER A 505 -12.06 5.06 -24.66
N ARG A 506 -10.89 4.51 -24.29
CA ARG A 506 -9.81 4.13 -25.19
C ARG A 506 -10.30 3.29 -26.36
N CYS A 507 -10.04 3.74 -27.59
CA CYS A 507 -10.29 2.93 -28.78
C CYS A 507 -9.18 1.89 -28.98
N ASN A 508 -9.47 0.82 -29.72
CA ASN A 508 -8.57 -0.30 -29.99
C ASN A 508 -7.39 0.03 -30.92
N PHE A 509 -6.99 1.30 -31.04
CA PHE A 509 -5.85 1.70 -31.84
C PHE A 509 -4.53 1.22 -31.22
N PHE A 510 -3.75 0.50 -32.02
CA PHE A 510 -2.43 -0.01 -31.69
C PHE A 510 -1.53 0.08 -32.93
N LEU A 511 -0.30 0.57 -32.75
CA LEU A 511 0.71 0.63 -33.82
C LEU A 511 2.10 0.38 -33.23
N TRP A 512 2.84 -0.60 -33.73
CA TRP A 512 4.24 -0.78 -33.34
C TRP A 512 5.06 0.45 -33.75
N SER A 513 5.91 0.96 -32.85
CA SER A 513 6.95 1.90 -33.25
C SER A 513 7.96 1.17 -34.14
N ARG A 514 8.42 1.83 -35.20
CA ARG A 514 9.55 1.34 -35.99
C ARG A 514 10.82 1.56 -35.17
N PRO A 515 11.78 0.62 -35.15
CA PRO A 515 13.12 0.92 -34.66
C PRO A 515 13.67 2.13 -35.40
N SER A 516 14.30 3.05 -34.66
CA SER A 516 15.05 4.19 -35.20
C SER A 516 16.29 3.74 -35.97
#